data_AF-A0A3B8VG40-F1
#
_entry.id   AF-A0A3B8VG40-F1
#
_cell.length_a   1.000
_cell.length_b   1.000
_cell.length_c   1.000
_cell.angle_alpha   90.00
_cell.angle_beta   90.00
_cell.angle_gamma   90.00
#
_symmetry.space_group_name_H-M   'P 1'
#
loop_
_entity.id
_entity.type
_entity.pdbx_description
1 polymer ?
#
loop_
_entity_poly.entity_id
_entity_poly.type
_entity_poly.pdbx_seq_one_letter_code
_entity_poly.pdbx_strand_id
1 'polypeptide(L)'
;MATRKERHQSKTGKKSSLPLFGIVGVVVAVIAVGAWYFAKPSTDESPTVGSISETAEIQGDWGMGNPDAKLTIIEYGDFQCPACGFYHPIVKELMEEFNDDVYFI
;
A
#
# COMPACT_ATOMS: atom_id res chain seq x y z
N MET A 1 -36.29 7.80 77.59
CA MET A 1 -34.83 7.65 77.73
C MET A 1 -34.50 6.18 77.46
N ALA A 2 -33.63 5.73 76.55
CA ALA A 2 -32.68 6.32 75.61
C ALA A 2 -32.42 5.27 74.51
N THR A 3 -32.61 5.63 73.23
CA THR A 3 -31.61 5.70 72.14
C THR A 3 -31.40 4.45 71.28
N ARG A 4 -32.05 4.49 70.10
CA ARG A 4 -31.50 4.26 68.75
C ARG A 4 -29.97 4.12 68.68
N LYS A 5 -29.48 2.94 68.28
CA LYS A 5 -28.09 2.70 67.84
C LYS A 5 -28.14 1.74 66.64
N GLU A 6 -28.43 2.29 65.46
CA GLU A 6 -27.44 2.54 64.39
C GLU A 6 -26.71 1.27 63.92
N ARG A 7 -27.12 0.85 62.70
CA ARG A 7 -26.30 0.31 61.60
C ARG A 7 -24.92 -0.23 61.96
N HIS A 8 -24.77 -1.55 61.81
CA HIS A 8 -23.50 -2.16 61.41
C HIS A 8 -23.69 -2.98 60.13
N GLN A 9 -23.67 -2.29 58.98
CA GLN A 9 -23.24 -2.90 57.73
C GLN A 9 -21.72 -3.04 57.80
N SER A 10 -21.24 -4.25 58.11
CA SER A 10 -19.82 -4.58 58.01
C SER A 10 -19.57 -5.34 56.72
N LYS A 11 -18.91 -4.64 55.79
CA LYS A 11 -17.77 -5.10 54.97
C LYS A 11 -17.82 -6.55 54.46
N THR A 12 -17.77 -6.76 53.15
CA THR A 12 -16.50 -6.92 52.40
C THR A 12 -16.75 -7.37 50.95
N GLY A 13 -16.21 -6.58 50.02
CA GLY A 13 -15.53 -7.02 48.80
C GLY A 13 -16.15 -8.11 47.93
N LYS A 14 -16.71 -7.71 46.77
CA LYS A 14 -16.41 -8.42 45.52
C LYS A 14 -16.38 -7.44 44.36
N LYS A 15 -15.18 -6.88 44.15
CA LYS A 15 -14.86 -5.90 43.11
C LYS A 15 -14.85 -6.60 41.74
N SER A 16 -15.95 -6.42 41.00
CA SER A 16 -16.03 -6.29 39.53
C SER A 16 -14.89 -6.90 38.68
N SER A 17 -14.93 -8.20 38.41
CA SER A 17 -14.14 -8.85 37.33
C SER A 17 -14.94 -8.99 36.03
N LEU A 18 -16.18 -8.49 35.99
CA LEU A 18 -17.10 -8.62 34.85
C LEU A 18 -16.90 -7.62 33.68
N PRO A 19 -16.38 -6.38 33.85
CA PRO A 19 -16.23 -5.47 32.70
C PRO A 19 -15.00 -5.79 31.84
N LEU A 20 -14.01 -6.51 32.37
CA LEU A 20 -12.75 -6.79 31.67
C LEU A 20 -12.91 -7.83 30.55
N PHE A 21 -13.69 -8.90 30.80
CA PHE A 21 -13.98 -9.92 29.79
C PHE A 21 -14.82 -9.38 28.63
N GLY A 22 -15.73 -8.43 28.90
CA GLY A 22 -16.50 -7.76 27.87
C GLY A 22 -15.62 -6.93 26.94
N ILE A 23 -14.68 -6.16 27.49
CA ILE A 23 -13.75 -5.33 26.70
C ILE A 23 -12.82 -6.21 25.86
N VAL A 24 -12.26 -7.28 26.44
CA VAL A 24 -11.41 -8.23 25.70
C VAL A 24 -12.19 -8.89 24.56
N GLY A 25 -13.44 -9.29 24.79
CA GLY A 25 -14.30 -9.86 23.74
C GLY A 25 -14.55 -8.90 22.58
N VAL A 26 -14.81 -7.62 22.87
CA VAL A 26 -15.01 -6.59 21.83
C VAL A 26 -13.73 -6.34 21.04
N VAL A 27 -12.58 -6.25 21.70
CA VAL A 27 -11.28 -6.03 21.04
C VAL A 27 -10.95 -7.20 20.11
N VAL A 28 -11.15 -8.44 20.55
CA VAL A 28 -10.91 -9.63 19.71
C VAL A 28 -11.85 -9.65 18.50
N ALA A 29 -13.12 -9.27 18.68
CA ALA A 29 -14.08 -9.20 17.58
C ALA A 29 -13.69 -8.16 16.53
N VAL A 30 -13.26 -6.96 16.95
CA VAL A 30 -12.82 -5.89 16.04
C VAL A 30 -11.58 -6.32 15.25
N ILE A 31 -10.61 -6.95 15.90
CA ILE A 31 -9.39 -7.45 15.24
C ILE A 31 -9.73 -8.52 14.19
N ALA A 32 -10.62 -9.45 14.53
CA ALA A 32 -11.04 -10.51 13.60
C ALA A 32 -11.78 -9.95 12.38
N VAL A 33 -12.67 -8.97 12.57
CA VAL A 33 -13.39 -8.30 11.46
C VAL A 33 -12.42 -7.51 10.59
N GLY A 34 -11.48 -6.78 11.19
CA GLY A 34 -10.44 -6.06 10.45
C GLY A 34 -9.58 -7.01 9.61
N ALA A 35 -9.09 -8.10 10.20
CA ALA A 35 -8.31 -9.11 9.48
C ALA A 35 -9.10 -9.73 8.32
N TRP A 36 -10.40 -10.02 8.50
CA TRP A 36 -11.24 -10.56 7.43
C TRP A 36 -11.51 -9.54 6.31
N TYR A 37 -11.63 -8.25 6.66
CA TYR A 37 -11.79 -7.18 5.68
C TYR A 37 -10.53 -7.01 4.82
N PHE A 38 -9.34 -7.06 5.43
CA PHE A 38 -8.07 -6.92 4.72
C PHE A 38 -7.62 -8.19 4.00
N ALA A 39 -8.08 -9.37 4.40
CA ALA A 39 -7.75 -10.64 3.74
C ALA A 39 -8.63 -10.93 2.50
N LYS A 40 -9.56 -10.05 2.14
CA LYS A 40 -10.31 -10.21 0.88
C LYS A 40 -9.34 -10.02 -0.29
N PRO A 41 -9.26 -10.99 -1.22
CA PRO A 41 -8.40 -10.86 -2.39
C PRO A 41 -8.89 -9.65 -3.20
N SER A 42 -8.00 -8.70 -3.42
CA SER A 42 -8.19 -7.66 -4.41
C SER A 42 -8.23 -8.36 -5.76
N THR A 43 -9.37 -8.27 -6.45
CA THR A 43 -9.44 -8.64 -7.86
C THR A 43 -8.53 -7.68 -8.60
N ASP A 44 -7.32 -8.10 -8.94
CA ASP A 44 -6.43 -7.36 -9.83
C ASP A 44 -7.07 -7.32 -11.22
N GLU A 45 -7.82 -6.25 -11.48
CA GLU A 45 -8.27 -5.90 -12.82
C GLU A 45 -7.04 -5.46 -13.62
N SER A 46 -6.31 -6.44 -14.17
CA SER A 46 -5.24 -6.17 -15.13
C SER A 46 -5.90 -5.53 -16.37
N PRO A 47 -5.51 -4.31 -16.78
CA PRO A 47 -6.03 -3.73 -18.00
C PRO A 47 -5.63 -4.65 -19.15
N THR A 48 -6.61 -5.08 -19.93
CA THR A 48 -6.34 -5.81 -21.17
C THR A 48 -5.78 -4.80 -22.15
N VAL A 49 -4.44 -4.69 -22.19
CA VAL A 49 -3.73 -3.85 -23.16
C VAL A 49 -4.04 -4.43 -24.54
N GLY A 50 -4.89 -3.74 -25.30
CA GLY A 50 -5.16 -4.10 -26.68
C GLY A 50 -3.84 -4.17 -27.45
N SER A 51 -3.70 -5.20 -28.29
CA SER A 51 -2.55 -5.35 -29.19
C SER A 51 -2.49 -4.17 -30.15
N ILE A 52 -1.81 -3.11 -29.74
CA ILE A 52 -1.35 -2.04 -30.62
C ILE A 52 -0.26 -2.63 -31.51
N SER A 53 -0.66 -3.14 -32.68
CA SER A 53 0.25 -3.48 -33.78
C SER A 53 0.72 -2.24 -34.54
N GLU A 54 0.68 -1.06 -33.92
CA GLU A 54 1.37 0.12 -34.41
C GLU A 54 2.84 -0.10 -34.06
N THR A 55 3.60 -0.59 -35.03
CA THR A 55 5.05 -0.49 -35.02
C THR A 55 5.37 0.99 -34.89
N ALA A 56 5.52 1.48 -33.66
CA ALA A 56 6.10 2.78 -33.39
C ALA A 56 7.39 2.82 -34.22
N GLU A 57 7.44 3.70 -35.21
CA GLU A 57 8.50 3.72 -36.19
C GLU A 57 9.74 4.33 -35.52
N ILE A 58 10.50 3.49 -34.81
CA ILE A 58 11.72 3.88 -34.05
C ILE A 58 12.86 4.37 -34.97
N GLN A 59 12.67 4.28 -36.29
CA GLN A 59 13.72 4.53 -37.26
C GLN A 59 14.08 6.02 -37.30
N GLY A 60 15.19 6.37 -36.66
CA GLY A 60 15.77 7.72 -36.68
C GLY A 60 15.53 8.55 -35.42
N ASP A 61 14.83 8.00 -34.41
CA ASP A 61 14.73 8.65 -33.11
C ASP A 61 16.06 8.58 -32.35
N TRP A 62 16.35 9.67 -31.62
CA TRP A 62 17.54 9.75 -30.79
C TRP A 62 17.32 8.92 -29.53
N GLY A 63 18.30 8.09 -29.18
CA GLY A 63 18.26 7.28 -27.98
C GLY A 63 19.64 7.11 -27.36
N MET A 64 19.65 6.52 -26.17
CA MET A 64 20.83 6.26 -25.35
C MET A 64 20.89 4.78 -24.96
N GLY A 65 22.08 4.30 -24.59
CA GLY A 65 22.31 2.88 -24.30
C GLY A 65 22.72 2.08 -25.54
N ASN A 66 22.47 0.78 -25.52
CA ASN A 66 22.87 -0.13 -26.58
C ASN A 66 21.81 -0.18 -27.70
N PRO A 67 22.10 0.32 -28.92
CA PRO A 67 21.13 0.33 -30.03
C PRO A 67 20.74 -1.08 -30.52
N ASP A 68 21.56 -2.10 -30.21
CA ASP A 68 21.28 -3.50 -30.54
C ASP A 68 20.64 -4.26 -29.35
N ALA A 69 20.25 -3.56 -28.29
CA ALA A 69 19.58 -4.14 -27.14
C ALA A 69 18.28 -4.85 -27.53
N LYS A 70 18.00 -5.97 -26.87
CA LYS A 70 16.74 -6.70 -27.07
C LYS A 70 15.52 -5.95 -26.53
N LEU A 71 15.73 -5.06 -25.56
CA LEU A 71 14.69 -4.26 -24.93
C LEU A 71 14.88 -2.79 -25.32
N THR A 72 13.82 -2.20 -25.88
CA THR A 72 13.73 -0.77 -26.13
C THR A 72 12.65 -0.17 -25.25
N ILE A 73 12.97 0.90 -24.55
CA ILE A 73 12.04 1.69 -23.73
C ILE A 73 11.85 3.04 -24.41
N ILE A 74 10.61 3.48 -24.53
CA ILE A 74 10.26 4.80 -25.09
C ILE A 74 9.52 5.59 -24.01
N GLU A 75 10.08 6.70 -23.57
CA GLU A 75 9.43 7.61 -22.61
C GLU A 75 8.89 8.85 -23.31
N TYR A 76 7.56 8.96 -23.37
CA TYR A 76 6.92 10.23 -23.72
C TYR A 76 6.79 11.11 -22.49
N GLY A 77 7.74 12.03 -22.32
CA GLY A 77 7.78 12.98 -21.21
C GLY A 77 7.21 14.37 -21.57
N ASP A 78 6.61 15.04 -20.57
CA ASP A 78 6.26 16.46 -20.61
C ASP A 78 6.99 17.19 -19.47
N PHE A 79 7.77 18.23 -19.79
CA PHE A 79 8.51 19.01 -18.79
C PHE A 79 7.60 19.74 -17.78
N GLN A 80 6.32 19.92 -18.10
CA GLN A 80 5.35 20.51 -17.19
C GLN A 80 4.64 19.49 -16.29
N CYS A 81 4.83 18.19 -16.55
CA CYS A 81 4.22 17.13 -15.75
C CYS A 81 5.02 16.88 -14.47
N PRO A 82 4.46 17.12 -13.27
CA PRO A 82 5.18 16.88 -12.01
C PRO A 82 5.58 15.42 -11.83
N ALA A 83 4.74 14.48 -12.28
CA ALA A 83 5.01 13.05 -12.19
C ALA A 83 6.26 12.65 -13.00
N CYS A 84 6.42 13.14 -14.23
CA CYS A 84 7.62 12.90 -15.04
C CYS A 84 8.89 13.37 -14.32
N GLY A 85 8.83 14.55 -13.67
CA GLY A 85 9.92 15.06 -12.84
C GLY A 85 10.27 14.15 -11.65
N PHE A 86 9.27 13.53 -11.00
CA PHE A 86 9.51 12.56 -9.92
C PHE A 86 10.14 11.26 -10.41
N TYR A 87 9.81 10.79 -11.62
CA TYR A 87 10.35 9.53 -12.18
C TYR A 87 11.73 9.68 -12.82
N HIS A 88 12.10 10.86 -13.32
CA HIS A 88 13.40 11.12 -13.93
C HIS A 88 14.62 10.54 -13.17
N PRO A 89 14.79 10.74 -11.84
CA PRO A 89 15.94 10.17 -11.14
C PRO A 89 15.97 8.63 -11.15
N ILE A 90 14.80 7.98 -11.14
CA ILE A 90 14.70 6.51 -11.18
C ILE A 90 15.10 6.00 -12.56
N VAL A 91 14.61 6.65 -13.63
CA VAL A 91 14.99 6.33 -15.01
C VAL A 91 16.49 6.51 -15.21
N LYS A 92 17.06 7.57 -14.62
CA LYS A 92 18.50 7.82 -14.67
C LYS A 92 19.30 6.70 -14.01
N GLU A 93 18.90 6.27 -12.80
CA GLU A 93 19.56 5.16 -12.09
C GLU A 93 19.47 3.85 -12.89
N LEU A 94 18.30 3.56 -13.49
CA LEU A 94 18.10 2.42 -14.36
C LEU A 94 19.06 2.45 -15.56
N MET A 95 19.22 3.62 -16.21
CA MET A 95 20.16 3.76 -17.33
C MET A 95 21.62 3.68 -16.90
N GLU A 96 21.96 4.08 -15.67
CA GLU A 96 23.32 3.90 -15.14
C GLU A 96 23.66 2.42 -14.90
N GLU A 97 22.68 1.61 -14.47
CA GLU A 97 22.87 0.17 -14.20
C GLU A 97 22.76 -0.72 -15.45
N PHE A 98 21.85 -0.40 -16.37
CA PHE A 98 21.47 -1.27 -17.49
C PHE A 98 21.78 -0.71 -18.88
N ASN A 99 22.67 0.29 -18.99
CA ASN A 99 23.02 0.96 -20.25
C ASN A 99 23.34 0.00 -21.41
N ASP A 100 23.98 -1.13 -21.12
CA ASP A 100 24.43 -2.09 -22.13
C ASP A 100 23.33 -3.08 -22.56
N ASP A 101 22.25 -3.19 -21.77
CA ASP A 101 21.15 -4.14 -21.96
C ASP A 101 19.88 -3.49 -22.51
N VAL A 102 19.79 -2.15 -22.50
CA VAL A 102 18.60 -1.38 -22.85
C VAL A 102 18.94 -0.28 -23.86
N TYR A 103 18.04 -0.09 -24.84
CA TYR A 103 17.99 1.12 -25.65
C TYR A 103 16.86 2.01 -25.15
N PHE A 104 17.16 3.25 -24.78
CA PHE A 104 16.19 4.18 -24.22
C PHE A 104 16.00 5.37 -25.15
N ILE A 105 14.74 5.69 -25.43
CA ILE A 105 14.31 6.77 -26.34
C ILE A 105 13.44 7.75 -25.57
#